data_AF-A0A7V7UWX5-F1
#
_entry.id   AF-A0A7V7UWX5-F1
#
_cell.length_a   1.000
_cell.length_b   1.000
_cell.length_c   1.000
_cell.angle_alpha   90.00
_cell.angle_beta   90.00
_cell.angle_gamma   90.00
#
_symmetry.space_group_name_H-M   'P 1'
#
loop_
_entity.id
_entity.type
_entity.pdbx_description
1 polymer ?
#
loop_
_entity_poly.entity_id
_entity_poly.type
_entity_poly.pdbx_seq_one_letter_code
_entity_poly.pdbx_strand_id
1 'polypeptide(L)'
;MKLKETVDSILVRIGIKHKNVGWTTFAPLKIQPEYTNIDLEKGQVTGVVKYNNKIYLTVIVDVPNNKSMVRGSLRGIGKLTKPFKKKNYIEIIKDQAEFFIENKIPNPK
;
A
#
# COMPACT_ATOMS: atom_id res chain seq x y z
N MET A 1 -40.47 -0.96 -5.43
CA MET A 1 -38.99 -1.03 -5.33
C MET A 1 -38.32 0.22 -5.91
N LYS A 2 -38.71 0.71 -7.09
CA LYS A 2 -38.11 1.89 -7.76
C LYS A 2 -38.21 3.24 -7.03
N LEU A 3 -39.28 3.47 -6.25
CA LEU A 3 -39.55 4.79 -5.66
C LEU A 3 -38.55 5.20 -4.56
N LYS A 4 -38.05 4.22 -3.77
CA LYS A 4 -37.05 4.50 -2.73
C LYS A 4 -35.71 4.91 -3.32
N GLU A 5 -35.27 4.23 -4.37
CA GLU A 5 -34.01 4.53 -5.06
C GLU A 5 -34.04 5.93 -5.70
N THR A 6 -35.17 6.34 -6.26
CA THR A 6 -35.33 7.70 -6.82
C THR A 6 -35.23 8.75 -5.72
N VAL A 7 -35.89 8.53 -4.58
CA VAL A 7 -35.86 9.46 -3.43
C VAL A 7 -34.45 9.53 -2.83
N ASP A 8 -33.77 8.40 -2.65
CA ASP A 8 -32.40 8.36 -2.13
C ASP A 8 -31.44 9.11 -3.08
N SER A 9 -31.59 8.95 -4.40
CA SER A 9 -30.77 9.67 -5.38
C SER A 9 -30.96 11.20 -5.33
N ILE A 10 -32.18 11.65 -5.05
CA ILE A 10 -32.53 13.06 -4.92
C ILE A 10 -31.99 13.63 -3.61
N LEU A 11 -32.09 12.88 -2.51
CA LEU A 11 -31.54 13.24 -1.20
C LEU A 11 -30.01 13.40 -1.25
N VAL A 12 -29.31 12.49 -1.94
CA VAL A 12 -27.86 12.60 -2.17
C VAL A 12 -27.51 13.85 -2.98
N ARG A 13 -28.27 14.17 -4.04
CA ARG A 13 -28.04 15.37 -4.87
C ARG A 13 -28.28 16.68 -4.12
N ILE A 14 -29.19 16.70 -3.15
CA ILE A 14 -29.52 17.88 -2.33
C ILE A 14 -28.60 17.99 -1.10
N GLY A 15 -27.63 17.06 -0.94
CA GLY A 15 -26.63 17.11 0.12
C GLY A 15 -27.12 16.61 1.49
N ILE A 16 -28.30 15.99 1.54
CA ILE A 16 -28.82 15.35 2.76
C ILE A 16 -28.10 14.00 2.91
N LYS A 17 -27.02 14.01 3.70
CA LYS A 17 -26.19 12.83 3.94
C LYS A 17 -26.93 11.83 4.83
N HIS A 18 -27.12 10.60 4.36
CA HIS A 18 -27.45 9.48 5.24
C HIS A 18 -26.34 9.32 6.29
N LYS A 19 -26.71 9.03 7.55
CA LYS A 19 -25.76 8.88 8.67
C LYS A 19 -24.68 7.80 8.45
N ASN A 20 -24.84 6.91 7.47
CA ASN A 20 -23.99 5.74 7.22
C ASN A 20 -23.30 5.75 5.83
N VAL A 21 -23.04 6.91 5.22
CA VAL A 21 -22.29 6.95 3.94
C VAL A 21 -20.79 7.04 4.23
N GLY A 22 -20.09 5.90 4.08
CA GLY A 22 -18.63 5.86 4.07
C GLY A 22 -18.08 6.35 2.74
N TRP A 23 -16.99 7.13 2.79
CA TRP A 23 -16.30 7.62 1.59
C TRP A 23 -14.93 6.96 1.48
N THR A 24 -14.61 6.43 0.30
CA THR A 24 -13.28 5.91 -0.01
C THR A 24 -12.56 6.93 -0.88
N THR A 25 -11.35 7.33 -0.48
CA THR A 25 -10.51 8.24 -1.28
C THR A 25 -9.36 7.45 -1.87
N PHE A 26 -9.28 7.41 -3.20
CA PHE A 26 -8.11 6.91 -3.90
C PHE A 26 -7.07 8.02 -4.01
N ALA A 27 -5.86 7.78 -3.49
CA ALA A 27 -4.76 8.72 -3.58
C ALA A 27 -3.56 8.01 -4.22
N PRO A 28 -2.86 8.63 -5.19
CA PRO A 28 -1.68 8.02 -5.77
C PRO A 28 -0.54 7.94 -4.75
N LEU A 29 0.22 6.84 -4.81
CA LEU A 29 1.48 6.71 -4.08
C LEU A 29 2.51 7.68 -4.67
N LYS A 30 2.84 8.73 -3.93
CA LYS A 30 3.84 9.73 -4.35
C LYS A 30 5.27 9.18 -4.38
N ILE A 31 5.54 8.14 -3.59
CA ILE A 31 6.81 7.43 -3.55
C ILE A 31 6.45 5.95 -3.65
N GLN A 32 6.95 5.27 -4.67
CA GLN A 32 6.71 3.84 -4.85
C GLN A 32 7.84 3.05 -4.18
N PRO A 33 7.53 1.90 -3.56
CA PRO A 33 8.57 0.97 -3.13
C PRO A 33 9.35 0.43 -4.34
N GLU A 34 10.66 0.34 -4.21
CA GLU A 34 11.53 -0.36 -5.14
C GLU A 34 11.87 -1.74 -4.56
N TYR A 35 11.93 -2.78 -5.38
CA TYR A 35 12.29 -4.13 -4.95
C TYR A 35 13.71 -4.44 -5.39
N THR A 36 14.60 -4.56 -4.41
CA THR A 36 16.06 -4.59 -4.66
C THR A 36 16.64 -5.99 -4.65
N ASN A 37 15.96 -6.95 -4.00
CA ASN A 37 16.38 -8.34 -3.96
C ASN A 37 15.14 -9.23 -3.85
N ILE A 38 15.05 -10.24 -4.70
CA ILE A 38 14.02 -11.28 -4.67
C ILE A 38 14.74 -12.62 -4.76
N ASP A 39 14.79 -13.31 -3.63
CA ASP A 39 15.35 -14.64 -3.50
C ASP A 39 14.19 -15.64 -3.56
N LEU A 40 13.96 -16.20 -4.75
CA LEU A 40 12.90 -17.19 -4.97
C LEU A 40 13.19 -18.53 -4.28
N GLU A 41 14.46 -18.85 -4.03
CA GLU A 41 14.85 -20.10 -3.36
C GLU A 41 14.53 -20.01 -1.86
N LYS A 42 14.87 -18.89 -1.23
CA LYS A 42 14.56 -18.64 0.19
C LYS A 42 13.16 -18.09 0.42
N GLY A 43 12.45 -17.67 -0.63
CA GLY A 43 11.15 -17.00 -0.52
C GLY A 43 11.25 -15.63 0.17
N GLN A 44 12.36 -14.91 -0.05
CA GLN A 44 12.65 -13.64 0.62
C GLN A 44 12.65 -12.46 -0.36
N VAL A 45 12.02 -11.35 0.03
CA VAL A 45 11.92 -10.13 -0.79
C VAL A 45 12.36 -8.92 0.03
N THR A 46 13.18 -8.06 -0.56
CA THR A 46 13.63 -6.80 0.04
C THR A 46 13.06 -5.60 -0.72
N GLY A 47 12.07 -4.95 -0.13
CA GLY A 47 11.50 -3.69 -0.61
C GLY A 47 12.12 -2.48 0.11
N VAL A 48 12.37 -1.41 -0.63
CA VAL A 48 12.90 -0.15 -0.10
C VAL A 48 12.04 1.04 -0.52
N VAL A 49 11.87 2.00 0.39
CA VAL A 49 11.26 3.29 0.08
C VAL A 49 12.38 4.31 -0.01
N LYS A 50 12.62 4.79 -1.23
CA LYS A 50 13.73 5.68 -1.57
C LYS A 50 13.19 7.03 -2.02
N TYR A 51 13.87 8.10 -1.61
CA TYR A 51 13.58 9.46 -2.06
C TYR A 51 14.87 10.26 -2.13
N ASN A 52 15.11 10.99 -3.22
CA ASN A 52 16.35 11.73 -3.49
C ASN A 52 17.61 10.89 -3.21
N ASN A 53 17.65 9.68 -3.77
CA ASN A 53 18.71 8.68 -3.62
C ASN A 53 18.96 8.17 -2.19
N LYS A 54 18.14 8.56 -1.21
CA LYS A 54 18.26 8.11 0.18
C LYS A 54 17.18 7.08 0.50
N ILE A 55 17.59 5.98 1.13
CA ILE A 55 16.67 4.95 1.64
C ILE A 55 16.14 5.40 2.99
N TYR A 56 14.82 5.49 3.12
CA TYR A 56 14.14 5.87 4.35
C TYR A 56 13.54 4.68 5.06
N LEU A 57 13.07 3.67 4.33
CA LEU A 57 12.49 2.45 4.86
C LEU A 57 13.01 1.25 4.08
N THR A 58 13.37 0.20 4.78
CA THR A 58 13.69 -1.11 4.21
C THR A 58 12.82 -2.14 4.88
N VAL A 59 12.17 -2.99 4.10
CA VAL A 59 11.33 -4.08 4.57
C VAL A 59 11.83 -5.36 3.92
N ILE A 60 12.29 -6.29 4.74
CA ILE A 60 12.69 -7.62 4.31
C ILE A 60 11.55 -8.54 4.72
N VAL A 61 10.92 -9.18 3.75
CA VAL A 61 9.78 -10.09 3.93
C VAL A 61 10.28 -11.51 3.67
N ASP A 62 10.04 -12.39 4.63
CA ASP A 62 10.20 -13.83 4.52
C ASP A 62 8.80 -14.43 4.41
N VAL A 63 8.42 -14.74 3.17
CA VAL A 63 7.07 -15.22 2.84
C VAL A 63 6.81 -16.60 3.45
N PRO A 64 7.71 -17.60 3.34
CA PRO A 64 7.49 -18.93 3.93
C PRO A 64 7.25 -18.90 5.44
N ASN A 65 7.97 -18.03 6.17
CA ASN A 65 7.86 -17.95 7.62
C ASN A 65 6.84 -16.90 8.10
N ASN A 66 6.15 -16.20 7.19
CA ASN A 66 5.28 -15.07 7.49
C ASN A 66 5.93 -14.04 8.44
N LYS A 67 7.21 -13.74 8.20
CA LYS A 67 8.02 -12.82 9.02
C LYS A 67 8.43 -11.63 8.19
N SER A 68 8.54 -10.48 8.85
CA SER A 68 9.06 -9.27 8.21
C SER A 68 9.96 -8.50 9.13
N MET A 69 11.16 -8.16 8.66
CA MET A 69 12.06 -7.25 9.34
C MET A 69 11.93 -5.86 8.73
N VAL A 70 11.70 -4.86 9.57
CA VAL A 70 11.55 -3.46 9.13
C VAL A 70 12.68 -2.62 9.71
N ARG A 71 13.39 -1.90 8.84
CA ARG A 71 14.47 -0.97 9.21
C ARG A 71 14.15 0.43 8.70
N GLY A 72 14.50 1.44 9.48
CA GLY A 72 14.32 2.85 9.10
C GLY A 72 12.95 3.45 9.44
N SER A 73 12.74 4.68 8.96
CA SER A 73 11.61 5.54 9.25
C SER A 73 11.32 6.54 8.13
N LEU A 74 10.03 6.78 7.87
CA LEU A 74 9.56 7.80 6.93
C LEU A 74 9.53 9.22 7.53
N ARG A 75 10.00 9.44 8.76
CA ARG A 75 9.88 10.75 9.46
C ARG A 75 10.43 11.93 8.63
N GLY A 76 11.52 11.72 7.88
CA GLY A 76 12.12 12.76 7.03
C GLY A 76 11.32 13.09 5.76
N ILE A 77 10.42 12.20 5.32
CA ILE A 77 9.60 12.37 4.10
C ILE A 77 8.09 12.28 4.39
N GLY A 78 7.68 12.34 5.66
CA GLY A 78 6.30 12.10 6.06
C GLY A 78 5.28 13.06 5.45
N LYS A 79 5.69 14.30 5.08
CA LYS A 79 4.83 15.24 4.35
C LYS A 79 4.58 14.80 2.91
N LEU A 80 5.57 14.17 2.27
CA LEU A 80 5.51 13.67 0.90
C LEU A 80 4.75 12.36 0.81
N THR A 81 4.84 11.50 1.84
CA THR A 81 4.18 10.19 1.83
C THR A 81 2.69 10.28 2.16
N LYS A 82 2.19 11.41 2.69
CA LYS A 82 0.76 11.58 3.01
C LYS A 82 -0.13 11.36 1.77
N PRO A 83 -1.27 10.67 1.92
CA PRO A 83 -1.87 10.22 3.19
C PRO A 83 -1.28 8.92 3.77
N PHE A 84 -0.38 8.25 3.04
CA PHE A 84 0.19 6.96 3.43
C PHE A 84 1.20 7.08 4.57
N LYS A 85 1.05 6.18 5.54
CA LYS A 85 1.92 6.04 6.72
C LYS A 85 2.87 4.86 6.53
N LYS A 86 3.88 4.76 7.41
CA LYS A 86 4.85 3.64 7.44
C LYS A 86 4.18 2.27 7.36
N LYS A 87 3.07 2.07 8.08
CA LYS A 87 2.32 0.82 8.07
C LYS A 87 1.81 0.46 6.67
N ASN A 88 1.26 1.42 5.93
CA ASN A 88 0.78 1.19 4.56
C ASN A 88 1.90 0.74 3.63
N TYR A 89 3.08 1.34 3.73
CA TYR A 89 4.24 0.91 2.91
C TYR A 89 4.70 -0.51 3.26
N ILE A 90 4.68 -0.87 4.54
CA ILE A 90 5.02 -2.24 4.96
C ILE A 90 4.01 -3.23 4.38
N GLU A 91 2.72 -2.92 4.45
CA GLU A 91 1.64 -3.75 3.88
C GLU A 91 1.81 -3.90 2.36
N ILE A 92 1.98 -2.79 1.63
CA ILE A 92 2.22 -2.82 0.18
C ILE A 92 3.40 -3.72 -0.18
N ILE A 93 4.51 -3.62 0.55
CA ILE A 93 5.70 -4.44 0.28
C ILE A 93 5.45 -5.92 0.60
N LYS A 94 4.66 -6.23 1.64
CA LYS A 94 4.29 -7.61 1.98
C LYS A 94 3.42 -8.22 0.88
N ASP A 95 2.35 -7.53 0.48
CA ASP A 95 1.40 -8.02 -0.53
C ASP A 95 2.14 -8.28 -1.86
N GLN A 96 3.05 -7.38 -2.23
CA GLN A 96 3.86 -7.54 -3.45
C GLN A 96 4.92 -8.65 -3.31
N ALA A 97 5.51 -8.82 -2.13
CA ALA A 97 6.43 -9.92 -1.88
C ALA A 97 5.74 -11.28 -2.04
N GLU A 98 4.55 -11.44 -1.45
CA GLU A 98 3.72 -12.64 -1.63
C GLU A 98 3.44 -12.89 -3.11
N PHE A 99 2.98 -11.85 -3.82
CA PHE A 99 2.73 -11.93 -5.26
C PHE A 99 3.96 -12.39 -6.06
N PHE A 100 5.16 -11.84 -5.79
CA PHE A 100 6.38 -12.21 -6.50
C PHE A 100 6.80 -13.65 -6.24
N ILE A 101 6.70 -14.12 -4.98
CA ILE A 101 7.06 -15.50 -4.63
C ILE A 101 6.06 -16.49 -5.23
N GLU A 102 4.76 -16.23 -5.11
CA GLU A 102 3.70 -17.09 -5.65
C GLU A 102 3.82 -17.25 -7.18
N ASN A 103 4.09 -16.15 -7.88
CA ASN A 103 4.20 -16.13 -9.33
C ASN A 103 5.61 -16.39 -9.86
N LYS A 104 6.58 -16.68 -8.97
CA LYS A 104 8.00 -16.92 -9.32
C LYS A 104 8.61 -15.79 -10.17
N ILE A 105 8.35 -14.54 -9.80
CA ILE A 105 8.83 -13.35 -10.52
C ILE A 105 10.18 -12.93 -9.93
N PRO A 106 11.31 -13.11 -10.64
CA PRO A 106 12.63 -12.80 -10.10
C PRO A 106 12.99 -11.30 -10.20
N ASN A 107 12.35 -10.56 -11.11
CA ASN A 107 12.67 -9.15 -11.35
C ASN A 107 11.42 -8.37 -11.82
N PRO A 108 10.71 -7.70 -10.90
CA PRO A 108 9.61 -6.81 -11.24
C PRO A 108 10.17 -5.54 -11.90
N LYS A 109 9.68 -5.25 -13.11
CA LYS A 109 9.95 -3.99 -13.83
C LYS A 109 8.75 -3.07 -13.77
#